data_AF-A0A1I2TGJ8-F1
#
_entry.id   AF-A0A1I2TGJ8-F1
#
_cell.length_a   1.000
_cell.length_b   1.000
_cell.length_c   1.000
_cell.angle_alpha   90.00
_cell.angle_beta   90.00
_cell.angle_gamma   90.00
#
_symmetry.space_group_name_H-M   'P 1'
#
loop_
_entity.id
_entity.type
_entity.pdbx_description
1 polymer ?
#
loop_
_entity_poly.entity_id
_entity_poly.type
_entity_poly.pdbx_seq_one_letter_code
_entity_poly.pdbx_strand_id
1 'polypeptide(L)'
;MSKEFNYLTCKERYGLIQSTLTSFVQHPSAPIVDIVDGKANPRQELLDLIDFEALQMNPTAYDKVKAVLIEKVLSKNPDYTADSDEVCECVKSSIHNYIVWLKNRNEHGILTWDELKKRLHKVDKKNSPYGIRVQKLGKVYYQLYFNYMVDEGEVIKLYNANWDEDCVKSNEGTVVDTATYVAITSGDIKEIKMGSADLVFDCGLRDITITYNNGEDVSLRFSESN
;
A
#
# COMPACT_ATOMS: atom_id res chain seq x y z
N MET A 1 -9.60 -30.48 23.44
CA MET A 1 -8.82 -29.26 23.12
C MET A 1 -8.97 -29.02 21.64
N SER A 2 -9.51 -27.88 21.21
CA SER A 2 -9.43 -27.50 19.79
C SER A 2 -7.96 -27.32 19.45
N LYS A 3 -7.48 -27.94 18.36
CA LYS A 3 -6.13 -27.69 17.87
C LYS A 3 -6.06 -26.22 17.42
N GLU A 4 -4.97 -25.55 17.77
CA GLU A 4 -4.75 -24.14 17.41
C GLU A 4 -4.29 -24.07 15.94
N PHE A 5 -4.99 -23.28 15.13
CA PHE A 5 -4.65 -23.09 13.71
C PHE A 5 -3.63 -21.95 13.57
N ASN A 6 -2.48 -22.24 12.98
CA ASN A 6 -1.40 -21.29 12.76
C ASN A 6 -1.61 -20.54 11.44
N TYR A 7 -2.13 -19.31 11.51
CA TYR A 7 -2.32 -18.45 10.35
C TYR A 7 -0.99 -17.91 9.78
N LEU A 8 -0.93 -17.78 8.46
CA LEU A 8 0.17 -17.08 7.79
C LEU A 8 0.08 -15.57 8.04
N THR A 9 1.23 -14.93 8.23
CA THR A 9 1.29 -13.47 8.30
C THR A 9 0.92 -12.85 6.96
N CYS A 10 0.47 -11.58 6.93
CA CYS A 10 0.16 -10.86 5.70
C CYS A 10 1.32 -10.88 4.70
N LYS A 11 2.55 -10.71 5.20
CA LYS A 11 3.79 -10.76 4.40
C LYS A 11 4.01 -12.10 3.74
N GLU A 12 3.83 -13.19 4.49
CA GLU A 12 3.98 -14.54 3.95
C GLU A 12 2.94 -14.82 2.87
N ARG A 13 1.66 -14.54 3.13
CA ARG A 13 0.59 -14.82 2.17
C ARG A 13 0.72 -13.94 0.91
N TYR A 14 0.90 -12.63 1.04
CA TYR A 14 0.96 -11.74 -0.14
C TYR A 14 2.27 -11.90 -0.91
N GLY A 15 3.39 -12.13 -0.21
CA GLY A 15 4.66 -12.44 -0.86
C GLY A 15 4.58 -13.71 -1.72
N LEU A 16 3.88 -14.74 -1.23
CA LEU A 16 3.70 -16.01 -1.94
C LEU A 16 2.74 -15.87 -3.13
N ILE A 17 1.63 -15.14 -2.97
CA ILE A 17 0.70 -14.87 -4.07
C ILE A 17 1.40 -14.04 -5.15
N GLN A 18 2.07 -12.95 -4.77
CA GLN A 18 2.78 -12.07 -5.69
C GLN A 18 3.86 -12.83 -6.46
N SER A 19 4.70 -13.63 -5.80
CA SER A 19 5.75 -14.39 -6.48
C SER A 19 5.19 -15.42 -7.45
N THR A 20 4.06 -16.06 -7.08
CA THR A 20 3.36 -17.00 -7.96
C THR A 20 2.79 -16.30 -9.18
N LEU A 21 2.10 -15.17 -9.00
CA LEU A 21 1.55 -14.39 -10.12
C LEU A 21 2.64 -13.85 -11.05
N THR A 22 3.76 -13.39 -10.51
CA THR A 22 4.90 -12.91 -11.30
C THR A 22 5.46 -14.01 -12.22
N SER A 23 5.27 -15.30 -11.92
CA SER A 23 5.68 -16.39 -12.82
C SER A 23 4.85 -16.49 -14.11
N PHE A 24 3.67 -15.86 -14.16
CA PHE A 24 2.83 -15.76 -15.36
C PHE A 24 3.18 -14.55 -16.24
N VAL A 25 3.98 -13.62 -15.73
CA VAL A 25 4.44 -12.43 -16.44
C VAL A 25 5.63 -12.81 -17.33
N GLN A 26 5.60 -12.46 -18.61
CA GLN A 26 6.64 -12.89 -19.57
C GLN A 26 7.98 -12.20 -19.31
N HIS A 27 7.95 -10.96 -18.83
CA HIS A 27 9.14 -10.14 -18.61
C HIS A 27 9.12 -9.44 -17.25
N PRO A 28 9.11 -10.17 -16.12
CA PRO A 28 8.85 -9.61 -14.78
C PRO A 28 9.88 -8.59 -14.29
N SER A 29 11.02 -8.45 -14.97
CA SER A 29 12.11 -7.53 -14.64
C SER A 29 12.37 -6.47 -15.71
N ALA A 30 11.54 -6.40 -16.77
CA ALA A 30 11.70 -5.37 -17.79
C ALA A 30 11.40 -3.98 -17.20
N PRO A 31 12.22 -2.95 -17.49
CA PRO A 31 11.81 -1.57 -17.21
C PRO A 31 10.53 -1.27 -17.99
N ILE A 32 9.66 -0.40 -17.48
CA ILE A 32 8.47 0.07 -18.21
C ILE A 32 8.99 0.75 -19.49
N VAL A 33 8.91 0.07 -20.65
CA VAL A 33 9.34 0.65 -21.92
C VAL A 33 8.12 1.24 -22.61
N ASP A 34 8.24 2.51 -22.96
CA ASP A 34 7.22 3.33 -23.60
C ASP A 34 6.75 2.73 -24.94
N ILE A 35 5.52 3.09 -25.31
CA ILE A 35 4.61 2.48 -26.30
C ILE A 35 5.13 2.44 -27.75
N VAL A 36 6.37 2.83 -28.00
CA VAL A 36 6.92 3.01 -29.36
C VAL A 36 7.51 1.72 -29.94
N ASP A 37 7.93 0.75 -29.12
CA ASP A 37 8.63 -0.48 -29.58
C ASP A 37 7.88 -1.80 -29.36
N GLY A 38 6.59 -1.76 -28.97
CA GLY A 38 5.74 -2.97 -28.91
C GLY A 38 6.18 -4.03 -27.90
N LYS A 39 6.67 -3.65 -26.71
CA LYS A 39 7.23 -4.59 -25.72
C LYS A 39 6.68 -4.40 -24.31
N ALA A 40 6.20 -5.52 -23.76
CA ALA A 40 6.07 -5.89 -22.34
C ALA A 40 5.77 -4.76 -21.34
N ASN A 41 4.56 -4.77 -20.79
CA ASN A 41 4.22 -4.02 -19.59
C ASN A 41 3.98 -5.04 -18.45
N PRO A 42 5.02 -5.39 -17.66
CA PRO A 42 4.93 -6.44 -16.65
C PRO A 42 3.87 -6.14 -15.58
N ARG A 43 3.63 -4.86 -15.32
CA ARG A 43 2.54 -4.41 -14.44
C ARG A 43 1.19 -4.74 -15.06
N GLN A 44 0.97 -4.38 -16.32
CA GLN A 44 -0.31 -4.66 -16.97
C GLN A 44 -0.55 -6.17 -17.10
N GLU A 45 0.47 -6.94 -17.48
CA GLU A 45 0.39 -8.42 -17.52
C GLU A 45 -0.03 -9.01 -16.16
N LEU A 46 0.49 -8.49 -15.04
CA LEU A 46 0.07 -8.89 -13.69
C LEU A 46 -1.38 -8.49 -13.40
N LEU A 47 -1.77 -7.26 -13.76
CA LEU A 47 -3.11 -6.73 -13.50
C LEU A 47 -4.17 -7.46 -14.34
N ASP A 48 -3.84 -7.87 -15.56
CA ASP A 48 -4.71 -8.62 -16.47
C ASP A 48 -5.05 -10.03 -15.96
N LEU A 49 -4.31 -10.52 -14.96
CA LEU A 49 -4.66 -11.77 -14.26
C LEU A 49 -5.83 -11.60 -13.28
N ILE A 50 -6.29 -10.36 -13.03
CA ILE A 50 -7.26 -10.04 -11.99
C ILE A 50 -8.45 -9.27 -12.57
N ASP A 51 -9.64 -9.80 -12.36
CA ASP A 51 -10.89 -9.07 -12.51
C ASP A 51 -11.17 -8.29 -11.21
N PHE A 52 -10.93 -6.99 -11.23
CA PHE A 52 -11.13 -6.12 -10.06
C PHE A 52 -12.59 -5.77 -9.78
N GLU A 53 -13.49 -5.96 -10.74
CA GLU A 53 -14.93 -5.76 -10.53
C GLU A 53 -15.53 -6.97 -9.82
N ALA A 54 -15.23 -8.18 -10.33
CA ALA A 54 -15.66 -9.43 -9.71
C ALA A 54 -14.85 -9.81 -8.46
N LEU A 55 -13.69 -9.16 -8.24
CA LEU A 55 -12.68 -9.53 -7.23
C LEU A 55 -12.21 -10.98 -7.39
N GLN A 56 -11.94 -11.36 -8.64
CA GLN A 56 -11.55 -12.72 -9.02
C GLN A 56 -10.20 -12.73 -9.73
N MET A 57 -9.48 -13.81 -9.54
CA MET A 57 -8.24 -14.09 -10.27
C MET A 57 -8.58 -15.02 -11.45
N ASN A 58 -7.85 -14.89 -12.55
CA ASN A 58 -7.90 -15.80 -13.67
C ASN A 58 -7.81 -17.27 -13.17
N PRO A 59 -8.63 -18.21 -13.68
CA PRO A 59 -8.70 -19.57 -13.16
C PRO A 59 -7.34 -20.29 -13.10
N THR A 60 -6.51 -20.18 -14.13
CA THR A 60 -5.20 -20.83 -14.19
C THR A 60 -4.25 -20.29 -13.12
N ALA A 61 -4.24 -18.96 -12.94
CA ALA A 61 -3.45 -18.32 -11.89
C ALA A 61 -3.98 -18.66 -10.49
N TYR A 62 -5.32 -18.69 -10.34
CA TYR A 62 -6.00 -19.03 -9.10
C TYR A 62 -5.63 -20.44 -8.63
N ASP A 63 -5.71 -21.44 -9.50
CA ASP A 63 -5.39 -22.82 -9.15
C ASP A 63 -3.94 -22.97 -8.70
N LYS A 64 -3.01 -22.26 -9.37
CA LYS A 64 -1.60 -22.29 -8.98
C LYS A 64 -1.35 -21.60 -7.64
N VAL A 65 -1.94 -20.43 -7.42
CA VAL A 65 -1.86 -19.70 -6.15
C VAL A 65 -2.47 -20.51 -5.01
N LYS A 66 -3.65 -21.11 -5.24
CA LYS A 66 -4.34 -21.97 -4.28
C LYS A 66 -3.46 -23.14 -3.87
N ALA A 67 -2.85 -23.86 -4.81
CA ALA A 67 -1.99 -24.99 -4.53
C ALA A 67 -0.78 -24.61 -3.65
N VAL A 68 -0.09 -23.52 -4.01
CA VAL A 68 1.09 -23.05 -3.28
C VAL A 68 0.73 -22.53 -1.87
N LEU A 69 -0.42 -21.86 -1.72
CA LEU A 69 -0.92 -21.45 -0.41
C LEU A 69 -1.30 -22.66 0.46
N ILE A 70 -2.00 -23.66 -0.10
CA ILE A 70 -2.35 -24.89 0.64
C ILE A 70 -1.10 -25.58 1.15
N GLU A 71 -0.09 -25.79 0.29
CA GLU A 71 1.18 -26.39 0.70
C GLU A 71 1.82 -25.62 1.86
N LYS A 72 1.87 -24.29 1.75
CA LYS A 72 2.45 -23.44 2.80
C LYS A 72 1.66 -23.47 4.10
N VAL A 73 0.33 -23.43 4.05
CA VAL A 73 -0.56 -23.50 5.22
C VAL A 73 -0.39 -24.85 5.92
N LEU A 74 -0.41 -25.96 5.17
CA LEU A 74 -0.26 -27.31 5.72
C LEU A 74 1.12 -27.53 6.35
N SER A 75 2.19 -26.96 5.79
CA SER A 75 3.53 -27.03 6.42
C SER A 75 3.58 -26.40 7.83
N LYS A 76 2.67 -25.47 8.14
CA LYS A 76 2.52 -24.87 9.49
C LYS A 76 1.42 -25.53 10.32
N ASN A 77 0.60 -26.37 9.70
CA ASN A 77 -0.61 -26.97 10.25
C ASN A 77 -0.68 -28.46 9.83
N PRO A 78 0.28 -29.31 10.23
CA PRO A 78 0.40 -30.69 9.74
C PRO A 78 -0.77 -31.60 10.16
N ASP A 79 -1.56 -31.16 11.14
CA ASP A 79 -2.75 -31.84 11.62
C ASP A 79 -4.01 -31.63 10.75
N TYR A 80 -3.93 -30.73 9.77
CA TYR A 80 -5.04 -30.36 8.89
C TYR A 80 -4.86 -30.98 7.50
N THR A 81 -5.94 -31.02 6.75
CA THR A 81 -5.96 -31.46 5.34
C THR A 81 -6.33 -30.29 4.43
N ALA A 82 -6.09 -30.45 3.13
CA ALA A 82 -6.47 -29.44 2.13
C ALA A 82 -7.99 -29.14 2.14
N ASP A 83 -8.80 -30.11 2.55
CA ASP A 83 -10.27 -30.01 2.61
C ASP A 83 -10.79 -29.54 3.98
N SER A 84 -9.91 -29.28 4.94
CA SER A 84 -10.32 -28.73 6.24
C SER A 84 -10.89 -27.32 6.07
N ASP A 85 -11.99 -27.01 6.75
CA ASP A 85 -12.69 -25.72 6.64
C ASP A 85 -11.75 -24.54 6.94
N GLU A 86 -10.89 -24.67 7.95
CA GLU A 86 -9.92 -23.63 8.33
C GLU A 86 -8.88 -23.38 7.24
N VAL A 87 -8.41 -24.43 6.56
CA VAL A 87 -7.47 -24.31 5.43
C VAL A 87 -8.16 -23.65 4.24
N CYS A 88 -9.37 -24.10 3.90
CA CYS A 88 -10.17 -23.54 2.81
C CYS A 88 -10.44 -22.05 3.00
N GLU A 89 -10.92 -21.64 4.18
CA GLU A 89 -11.20 -20.25 4.50
C GLU A 89 -9.93 -19.40 4.59
N CYS A 90 -8.82 -19.94 5.14
CA CYS A 90 -7.54 -19.24 5.16
C CYS A 90 -7.03 -18.93 3.75
N VAL A 91 -7.10 -19.89 2.84
CA VAL A 91 -6.65 -19.71 1.45
C VAL A 91 -7.56 -18.74 0.69
N LYS A 92 -8.89 -18.93 0.79
CA LYS A 92 -9.89 -18.08 0.13
C LYS A 92 -9.78 -16.63 0.58
N SER A 93 -9.72 -16.39 1.89
CA SER A 93 -9.56 -15.04 2.45
C SER A 93 -8.21 -14.42 2.08
N SER A 94 -7.13 -15.21 2.03
CA SER A 94 -5.81 -14.73 1.63
C SER A 94 -5.80 -14.22 0.18
N ILE A 95 -6.41 -14.96 -0.75
CA ILE A 95 -6.53 -14.55 -2.15
C ILE A 95 -7.43 -13.32 -2.29
N HIS A 96 -8.61 -13.33 -1.65
CA HIS A 96 -9.53 -12.19 -1.70
C HIS A 96 -8.89 -10.90 -1.17
N ASN A 97 -8.26 -10.96 0.01
CA ASN A 97 -7.62 -9.81 0.63
C ASN A 97 -6.45 -9.29 -0.21
N TYR A 98 -5.71 -10.18 -0.87
CA TYR A 98 -4.66 -9.79 -1.82
C TYR A 98 -5.23 -9.05 -3.04
N ILE A 99 -6.33 -9.53 -3.62
CA ILE A 99 -6.99 -8.85 -4.76
C ILE A 99 -7.47 -7.45 -4.35
N VAL A 100 -8.09 -7.33 -3.17
CA VAL A 100 -8.53 -6.03 -2.62
C VAL A 100 -7.34 -5.11 -2.38
N TRP A 101 -6.25 -5.63 -1.80
CA TRP A 101 -5.01 -4.88 -1.62
C TRP A 101 -4.45 -4.37 -2.96
N LEU A 102 -4.38 -5.25 -3.96
CA LEU A 102 -3.86 -4.91 -5.28
C LEU A 102 -4.75 -3.89 -6.00
N LYS A 103 -6.08 -4.02 -5.87
CA LYS A 103 -7.06 -3.06 -6.39
C LYS A 103 -6.80 -1.66 -5.84
N ASN A 104 -6.76 -1.53 -4.52
CA ASN A 104 -6.50 -0.24 -3.85
C ASN A 104 -5.15 0.35 -4.29
N ARG A 105 -4.13 -0.50 -4.42
CA ARG A 105 -2.77 -0.12 -4.87
C ARG A 105 -2.70 0.25 -6.36
N ASN A 106 -3.66 -0.20 -7.17
CA ASN A 106 -3.74 0.13 -8.59
C ASN A 106 -4.54 1.41 -8.90
N GLU A 107 -5.41 1.84 -7.98
CA GLU A 107 -6.14 3.10 -8.13
C GLU A 107 -5.18 4.28 -8.34
N HIS A 108 -5.50 5.14 -9.29
CA HIS A 108 -4.78 6.36 -9.65
C HIS A 108 -5.78 7.37 -10.23
N GLY A 109 -5.37 8.62 -10.43
CA GLY A 109 -6.22 9.67 -11.02
C GLY A 109 -6.41 10.88 -10.11
N ILE A 110 -7.49 11.63 -10.33
CA ILE A 110 -7.78 12.85 -9.57
C ILE A 110 -8.48 12.49 -8.26
N LEU A 111 -8.05 13.11 -7.17
CA LEU A 111 -8.64 12.97 -5.85
C LEU A 111 -9.30 14.26 -5.39
N THR A 112 -10.32 14.10 -4.57
CA THR A 112 -10.83 15.15 -3.69
C THR A 112 -9.94 15.31 -2.44
N TRP A 113 -10.08 16.44 -1.75
CA TRP A 113 -9.40 16.69 -0.48
C TRP A 113 -9.75 15.65 0.59
N ASP A 114 -11.02 15.24 0.67
CA ASP A 114 -11.46 14.24 1.65
C ASP A 114 -10.91 12.84 1.34
N GLU A 115 -10.76 12.48 0.07
CA GLU A 115 -10.09 11.23 -0.32
C GLU A 115 -8.61 11.24 0.05
N LEU A 116 -7.91 12.36 -0.16
CA LEU A 116 -6.53 12.51 0.30
C LEU A 116 -6.43 12.32 1.81
N LYS A 117 -7.27 12.99 2.61
CA LYS A 117 -7.31 12.83 4.08
C LYS A 117 -7.54 11.38 4.48
N LYS A 118 -8.56 10.72 3.91
CA LYS A 118 -8.87 9.30 4.19
C LYS A 118 -7.65 8.40 3.95
N ARG A 119 -6.88 8.65 2.89
CA ARG A 119 -5.66 7.88 2.58
C ARG A 119 -4.53 8.18 3.56
N LEU A 120 -4.28 9.45 3.89
CA LEU A 120 -3.27 9.83 4.87
C LEU A 120 -3.56 9.25 6.26
N HIS A 121 -4.84 9.15 6.66
CA HIS A 121 -5.25 8.49 7.90
C HIS A 121 -4.92 6.98 7.92
N LYS A 122 -4.93 6.31 6.77
CA LYS A 122 -4.53 4.89 6.63
C LYS A 122 -3.02 4.66 6.67
N VAL A 123 -2.18 5.69 6.69
CA VAL A 123 -0.72 5.49 6.83
C VAL A 123 -0.41 5.10 8.27
N ASP A 124 0.28 3.97 8.47
CA ASP A 124 0.87 3.64 9.78
C ASP A 124 2.09 4.54 10.01
N LYS A 125 1.85 5.70 10.62
CA LYS A 125 2.89 6.73 10.77
C LYS A 125 3.91 6.36 11.87
N LYS A 126 3.55 5.43 12.76
CA LYS A 126 4.37 5.06 13.93
C LYS A 126 5.36 3.94 13.59
N ASN A 127 4.90 2.89 12.90
CA ASN A 127 5.74 1.72 12.63
C ASN A 127 6.16 1.58 11.16
N SER A 128 5.59 2.38 10.24
CA SER A 128 6.04 2.34 8.85
C SER A 128 7.46 2.89 8.74
N PRO A 129 8.41 2.16 8.13
CA PRO A 129 9.74 2.69 7.86
C PRO A 129 9.73 3.85 6.84
N TYR A 130 8.58 4.13 6.20
CA TYR A 130 8.44 5.12 5.14
C TYR A 130 7.74 6.41 5.58
N GLY A 131 6.88 6.37 6.60
CA GLY A 131 6.09 7.50 7.08
C GLY A 131 5.35 8.27 5.97
N ILE A 132 5.21 9.58 6.15
CA ILE A 132 4.77 10.52 5.11
C ILE A 132 5.98 11.34 4.68
N ARG A 133 6.23 11.42 3.37
CA ARG A 133 7.29 12.26 2.82
C ARG A 133 6.72 13.42 2.04
N VAL A 134 7.24 14.62 2.30
CA VAL A 134 7.00 15.79 1.47
C VAL A 134 8.25 16.03 0.62
N GLN A 135 8.06 16.12 -0.68
CA GLN A 135 9.12 16.28 -1.66
C GLN A 135 8.91 17.57 -2.44
N LYS A 136 10.02 18.28 -2.71
CA LYS A 136 10.07 19.30 -3.74
C LYS A 136 11.03 18.84 -4.82
N LEU A 137 10.50 18.73 -6.03
CA LEU A 137 11.24 18.41 -7.24
C LEU A 137 11.46 19.71 -8.01
N GLY A 138 12.71 20.06 -8.31
CA GLY A 138 13.05 21.30 -9.01
C GLY A 138 14.54 21.45 -9.20
N LYS A 139 15.03 22.70 -9.31
CA LYS A 139 16.48 22.99 -9.38
C LYS A 139 17.25 22.49 -8.16
N VAL A 140 16.55 22.34 -7.03
CA VAL A 140 17.04 21.70 -5.82
C VAL A 140 16.05 20.61 -5.45
N TYR A 141 16.58 19.44 -5.11
CA TYR A 141 15.82 18.33 -4.55
C TYR A 141 15.90 18.38 -3.03
N TYR A 142 14.75 18.32 -2.37
CA TYR A 142 14.70 18.00 -0.95
C TYR A 142 13.54 17.08 -0.63
N GLN A 143 13.71 16.31 0.44
CA GLN A 143 12.71 15.41 0.98
C GLN A 143 12.68 15.53 2.50
N LEU A 144 11.50 15.77 3.05
CA LEU A 144 11.24 15.84 4.48
C LEU A 144 10.40 14.64 4.90
N TYR A 145 10.71 14.06 6.05
CA TYR A 145 10.03 12.88 6.59
C TYR A 145 9.20 13.25 7.82
N PHE A 146 7.99 12.73 7.88
CA PHE A 146 7.02 12.98 8.94
C PHE A 146 6.43 11.66 9.44
N ASN A 147 6.28 11.56 10.76
CA ASN A 147 5.76 10.39 11.48
C ASN A 147 4.54 10.73 12.35
N TYR A 148 4.02 11.96 12.23
CA TYR A 148 2.82 12.40 12.92
C TYR A 148 2.03 13.40 12.06
N MET A 149 0.71 13.40 12.22
CA MET A 149 -0.21 14.22 11.45
C MET A 149 -1.33 14.74 12.35
N VAL A 150 -1.65 16.02 12.22
CA VAL A 150 -2.86 16.65 12.78
C VAL A 150 -3.76 17.06 11.60
N ASP A 151 -5.03 16.67 11.68
CA ASP A 151 -6.07 17.01 10.71
C ASP A 151 -7.02 18.04 11.35
N GLU A 152 -6.97 19.28 10.85
CA GLU A 152 -7.80 20.40 11.29
C GLU A 152 -8.90 20.72 10.24
N GLY A 153 -9.29 19.72 9.44
CA GLY A 153 -10.37 19.82 8.44
C GLY A 153 -9.90 20.40 7.12
N GLU A 154 -9.63 21.71 7.08
CA GLU A 154 -9.12 22.44 5.91
C GLU A 154 -7.59 22.50 5.86
N VAL A 155 -6.93 22.13 6.97
CA VAL A 155 -5.48 22.16 7.10
C VAL A 155 -5.00 20.81 7.62
N ILE A 156 -4.00 20.23 6.96
CA ILE A 156 -3.25 19.09 7.47
C ILE A 156 -1.87 19.59 7.87
N LYS A 157 -1.45 19.28 9.11
CA LYS A 157 -0.11 19.58 9.61
C LYS A 157 0.68 18.29 9.80
N LEU A 158 1.87 18.24 9.23
CA LEU A 158 2.78 17.09 9.30
C LEU A 158 3.96 17.43 10.20
N TYR A 159 4.26 16.55 11.16
CA TYR A 159 5.30 16.72 12.16
C TYR A 159 6.26 15.53 12.18
N ASN A 160 7.48 15.79 12.64
CA ASN A 160 8.37 14.74 13.13
C ASN A 160 8.29 14.73 14.66
N ALA A 161 7.39 13.89 15.18
CA ALA A 161 7.21 13.69 16.61
C ALA A 161 8.32 12.79 17.16
N ASN A 162 8.86 13.16 18.32
CA ASN A 162 9.69 12.28 19.12
C ASN A 162 8.79 11.57 20.13
N TRP A 163 8.69 10.24 20.04
CA TRP A 163 7.86 9.46 20.94
C TRP A 163 8.75 9.00 22.09
N ASP A 164 8.51 9.51 23.31
CA ASP A 164 9.14 8.95 24.49
C ASP A 164 8.70 7.48 24.66
N GLU A 165 9.65 6.57 24.87
CA GLU A 165 9.40 5.13 25.00
C GLU A 165 8.49 4.84 26.21
N ASP A 166 8.51 5.72 27.21
CA ASP A 166 7.74 5.61 28.46
C ASP A 166 6.39 6.35 28.44
N CYS A 167 6.07 7.09 27.37
CA CYS A 167 4.74 7.67 27.20
C CYS A 167 3.72 6.55 26.96
N VAL A 168 3.08 6.13 28.06
CA VAL A 168 1.96 5.19 28.08
C VAL A 168 1.02 5.51 26.93
N LYS A 169 0.78 4.49 26.10
CA LYS A 169 -0.02 4.37 24.87
C LYS A 169 -1.44 4.97 24.99
N SER A 170 -1.50 6.25 25.26
CA SER A 170 -2.69 7.09 25.35
C SER A 170 -2.42 8.27 24.45
N ASN A 171 -3.45 8.73 23.74
CA ASN A 171 -3.34 9.85 22.81
C ASN A 171 -3.09 11.21 23.53
N GLU A 172 -2.63 11.18 24.79
CA GLU A 172 -2.35 12.32 25.64
C GLU A 172 -0.87 12.24 26.07
N GLY A 173 0.00 12.94 25.33
CA GLY A 173 1.43 12.95 25.64
C GLY A 173 2.38 13.10 24.45
N THR A 174 1.90 13.49 23.26
CA THR A 174 2.80 13.78 22.13
C THR A 174 3.67 14.98 22.47
N VAL A 175 4.92 14.73 22.88
CA VAL A 175 5.94 15.77 22.95
C VAL A 175 6.47 15.97 21.53
N VAL A 176 5.87 16.91 20.79
CA VAL A 176 6.46 17.38 19.53
C VAL A 176 7.67 18.24 19.88
N ASP A 177 8.83 17.59 20.03
CA ASP A 177 10.09 18.19 20.50
C ASP A 177 10.66 19.27 19.55
N THR A 178 10.12 19.41 18.32
CA THR A 178 10.56 20.46 17.41
C THR A 178 9.40 21.09 16.63
N ALA A 179 9.28 22.42 16.72
CA ALA A 179 8.25 23.24 16.08
C ALA A 179 8.42 23.41 14.56
N THR A 180 8.88 22.37 13.85
CA THR A 180 9.05 22.39 12.40
C THR A 180 8.02 21.46 11.77
N TYR A 181 6.99 22.05 11.16
CA TYR A 181 5.92 21.32 10.49
C TYR A 181 5.77 21.77 9.04
N VAL A 182 5.13 20.94 8.23
CA VAL A 182 4.59 21.34 6.94
C VAL A 182 3.08 21.39 7.06
N ALA A 183 2.48 22.54 6.73
CA ALA A 183 1.04 22.67 6.55
C ALA A 183 0.69 22.54 5.07
N ILE A 184 -0.39 21.81 4.82
CA ILE A 184 -1.03 21.69 3.52
C ILE A 184 -2.47 22.15 3.73
N THR A 185 -2.86 23.18 3.01
CA THR A 185 -4.19 23.79 3.13
C THR A 185 -5.03 23.39 1.93
N SER A 186 -6.33 23.10 2.14
CA SER A 186 -7.26 22.85 1.05
C SER A 186 -7.60 24.10 0.25
N GLY A 187 -7.37 25.28 0.83
CA GLY A 187 -7.53 26.57 0.17
C GLY A 187 -6.65 26.68 -1.07
N ASP A 188 -7.23 27.19 -2.15
CA ASP A 188 -6.56 27.41 -3.44
C ASP A 188 -5.96 26.17 -4.12
N ILE A 189 -6.35 24.96 -3.73
CA ILE A 189 -6.00 23.75 -4.48
C ILE A 189 -6.71 23.78 -5.83
N LYS A 190 -5.94 23.65 -6.90
CA LYS A 190 -6.42 23.46 -8.27
C LYS A 190 -6.71 21.99 -8.56
N GLU A 191 -5.80 21.10 -8.17
CA GLU A 191 -5.88 19.67 -8.45
C GLU A 191 -5.09 18.85 -7.43
N ILE A 192 -5.58 17.65 -7.11
CA ILE A 192 -4.83 16.61 -6.40
C ILE A 192 -4.75 15.41 -7.32
N LYS A 193 -3.55 15.07 -7.79
CA LYS A 193 -3.31 13.96 -8.69
C LYS A 193 -2.58 12.84 -7.97
N MET A 194 -3.11 11.63 -8.07
CA MET A 194 -2.56 10.42 -7.51
C MET A 194 -1.96 9.54 -8.61
N GLY A 195 -0.69 9.19 -8.44
CA GLY A 195 -0.01 8.21 -9.26
C GLY A 195 -0.39 6.77 -8.91
N SER A 196 -0.02 5.85 -9.79
CA SER A 196 -0.02 4.42 -9.46
C SER A 196 1.00 4.15 -8.35
N ALA A 197 0.65 3.29 -7.38
CA ALA A 197 1.62 2.86 -6.38
C ALA A 197 2.50 1.73 -6.90
N ASP A 198 3.68 1.61 -6.32
CA ASP A 198 4.51 0.40 -6.47
C ASP A 198 3.74 -0.82 -5.91
N LEU A 199 3.73 -1.93 -6.67
CA LEU A 199 3.08 -3.18 -6.27
C LEU A 199 3.99 -4.05 -5.40
N VAL A 200 4.67 -3.41 -4.46
CA VAL A 200 5.57 -4.09 -3.52
C VAL A 200 4.90 -4.15 -2.15
N PHE A 201 4.74 -5.35 -1.62
CA PHE A 201 4.23 -5.54 -0.27
C PHE A 201 5.20 -4.92 0.76
N ASP A 202 4.68 -4.33 1.84
CA ASP A 202 5.39 -3.53 2.86
C ASP A 202 6.15 -2.26 2.39
N CYS A 203 6.52 -2.18 1.11
CA CYS A 203 7.38 -1.12 0.58
C CYS A 203 6.73 -0.29 -0.55
N GLY A 204 5.48 -0.56 -0.89
CA GLY A 204 4.79 0.06 -2.01
C GLY A 204 4.50 1.53 -1.73
N LEU A 205 5.20 2.41 -2.44
CA LEU A 205 5.06 3.86 -2.29
C LEU A 205 4.04 4.39 -3.27
N ARG A 206 3.28 5.39 -2.82
CA ARG A 206 2.30 6.13 -3.62
C ARG A 206 2.69 7.59 -3.68
N ASP A 207 2.72 8.11 -4.89
CA ASP A 207 2.99 9.50 -5.18
C ASP A 207 1.68 10.28 -5.35
N ILE A 208 1.57 11.42 -4.68
CA ILE A 208 0.49 12.40 -4.81
C ILE A 208 1.11 13.75 -5.16
N THR A 209 0.57 14.44 -6.14
CA THR A 209 0.91 15.85 -6.43
C THR A 209 -0.30 16.71 -6.14
N ILE A 210 -0.11 17.74 -5.31
CA ILE A 210 -1.11 18.77 -5.02
C ILE A 210 -0.66 20.04 -5.75
N THR A 211 -1.45 20.49 -6.71
CA THR A 211 -1.21 21.70 -7.49
C THR A 211 -2.13 22.80 -7.00
N TYR A 212 -1.58 23.97 -6.71
CA TYR A 212 -2.31 25.16 -6.27
C TYR A 212 -2.64 26.08 -7.45
N ASN A 213 -3.61 26.97 -7.27
CA ASN A 213 -4.04 27.95 -8.28
C ASN A 213 -2.93 28.92 -8.70
N ASN A 214 -1.97 29.17 -7.82
CA ASN A 214 -0.77 29.98 -8.11
C ASN A 214 0.29 29.23 -8.94
N GLY A 215 0.06 27.96 -9.27
CA GLY A 215 0.98 27.11 -10.04
C GLY A 215 2.09 26.44 -9.22
N GLU A 216 2.08 26.59 -7.89
CA GLU A 216 2.99 25.84 -7.02
C GLU A 216 2.49 24.41 -6.79
N ASP A 217 3.44 23.49 -6.59
CA ASP A 217 3.17 22.08 -6.35
C ASP A 217 3.76 21.61 -5.01
N VAL A 218 3.03 20.70 -4.35
CA VAL A 218 3.51 19.90 -3.21
C VAL A 218 3.41 18.43 -3.59
N SER A 219 4.54 17.71 -3.58
CA SER A 219 4.56 16.27 -3.80
C SER A 219 4.58 15.53 -2.47
N LEU A 220 3.66 14.60 -2.29
CA LEU A 220 3.60 13.69 -1.14
C LEU A 220 3.91 12.26 -1.58
N ARG A 221 4.66 11.54 -0.74
CA ARG A 221 4.96 10.13 -0.97
C ARG A 221 4.83 9.31 0.30
N PHE A 222 3.92 8.34 0.31
CA PHE A 222 3.66 7.50 1.49
C PHE A 222 3.26 6.08 1.10
N SER A 223 3.29 5.15 2.06
CA SER A 223 2.72 3.82 1.91
C SER A 223 1.47 3.72 2.78
N GLU A 224 0.32 3.42 2.17
CA GLU A 224 -0.89 3.07 2.91
C GLU A 224 -0.63 1.75 3.66
N SER A 225 -0.98 1.71 4.95
CA SER A 225 -0.89 0.45 5.72
C SER A 225 -1.82 -0.60 5.11
N ASN A 226 -1.35 -1.85 5.13
CA ASN A 226 -1.99 -3.00 4.50
C ASN A 226 -3.09 -3.61 5.36
#